data_AF-A0A0V8JMX0-F1
#
_entry.id   AF-A0A0V8JMX0-F1
#
_cell.length_a   1.000
_cell.length_b   1.000
_cell.length_c   1.000
_cell.angle_alpha   90.00
_cell.angle_beta   90.00
_cell.angle_gamma   90.00
#
_symmetry.space_group_name_H-M   'P 1'
#
loop_
_entity.id
_entity.type
_entity.pdbx_description
1 polymer ?
#
loop_
_entity_poly.entity_id
_entity_poly.type
_entity_poly.pdbx_seq_one_letter_code
_entity_poly.pdbx_strand_id
1 'polypeptide(L)' 'MAEKIQEKSQLRMTFHNGDKEDGTMILKSKLYPNIAIASSPDALLTASEAIASLQLLPLVEVAEVVTYTLVSE' A
#
# COMPACT_ATOMS: atom_id res chain seq x y z
N MET A 1 -22.78 -3.46 -21.49
CA MET A 1 -22.50 -3.93 -20.11
C MET A 1 -21.09 -3.46 -19.78
N ALA A 2 -20.82 -2.86 -18.62
CA ALA A 2 -19.48 -2.32 -18.36
C ALA A 2 -18.51 -3.43 -17.94
N GLU A 3 -17.38 -3.54 -18.64
CA GLU A 3 -16.29 -4.45 -18.27
C GLU A 3 -15.35 -3.75 -17.28
N LYS A 4 -15.02 -4.44 -16.18
CA LYS A 4 -14.11 -3.96 -15.14
C LYS A 4 -12.74 -4.61 -15.33
N ILE A 5 -11.78 -3.86 -15.85
CA ILE A 5 -10.40 -4.34 -16.08
C ILE A 5 -9.50 -3.82 -14.96
N GLN A 6 -8.81 -4.72 -14.26
CA GLN A 6 -7.80 -4.35 -13.27
C GLN A 6 -6.53 -3.90 -13.99
N GLU A 7 -6.24 -2.60 -13.96
CA GLU A 7 -5.08 -2.05 -14.67
C GLU A 7 -3.81 -2.09 -13.82
N LYS A 8 -3.90 -1.77 -12.52
CA LYS A 8 -2.73 -1.62 -11.65
C LYS A 8 -3.01 -2.08 -10.23
N SER A 9 -2.01 -2.67 -9.59
CA SER A 9 -1.97 -2.92 -8.15
C SER A 9 -0.71 -2.30 -7.55
N GLN A 10 -0.83 -1.67 -6.39
CA GLN A 10 0.27 -1.01 -5.69
C GLN A 10 0.20 -1.30 -4.19
N LEU A 11 1.35 -1.45 -3.54
CA LEU A 11 1.42 -1.54 -2.08
C LEU A 11 1.53 -0.14 -1.52
N ARG A 12 0.72 0.17 -0.52
CA ARG A 12 0.91 1.35 0.31
C ARG A 12 1.29 0.89 1.71
N MET A 13 2.44 1.36 2.18
CA MET A 13 2.89 1.13 3.55
C MET A 13 3.02 2.48 4.24
N THR A 14 2.33 2.67 5.36
CA THR A 14 2.36 3.90 6.15
C THR A 14 3.12 3.66 7.44
N PHE A 15 4.11 4.50 7.69
CA PHE A 15 4.98 4.44 8.85
C PHE A 15 4.77 5.64 9.77
N HIS A 16 4.92 5.44 11.08
CA HIS A 16 4.91 6.51 12.06
C HIS A 16 6.28 7.18 12.08
N ASN A 17 6.33 8.49 11.82
CA ASN A 17 7.56 9.28 11.75
C ASN A 17 7.65 10.31 12.91
N GLY A 18 6.99 10.02 14.02
CA GLY A 18 6.93 10.87 15.21
C GLY A 18 5.70 11.76 15.24
N ASP A 19 5.66 12.64 16.22
CA ASP A 19 4.53 13.50 16.55
C ASP A 19 4.96 14.97 16.42
N LYS A 20 4.07 15.83 15.91
CA LYS A 20 4.29 17.28 15.93
C LYS A 20 3.99 17.84 17.32
N GLU A 21 4.53 19.03 17.59
CA GLU A 21 4.27 19.80 18.82
C GLU A 21 2.76 20.07 19.06
N ASP A 22 1.94 20.00 18.01
CA ASP A 22 0.48 20.14 18.05
C ASP A 22 -0.27 18.79 18.28
N GLY A 23 0.46 17.71 18.62
CA GLY A 23 -0.12 16.38 18.85
C GLY A 23 -0.53 15.60 17.59
N THR A 24 -0.27 16.16 16.40
CA THR A 24 -0.57 15.47 15.14
C THR A 24 0.52 14.47 14.81
N MET A 25 0.14 13.21 14.59
CA MET A 25 1.06 12.15 14.15
C MET A 25 1.59 12.44 12.74
N ILE A 26 2.91 12.42 12.58
CA ILE A 26 3.58 12.52 11.28
C ILE A 26 3.61 11.12 10.67
N LEU A 27 2.78 10.90 9.67
CA LEU A 27 2.75 9.64 8.93
C LEU A 27 3.57 9.76 7.65
N LYS A 28 4.42 8.77 7.38
CA LYS A 28 5.19 8.64 6.15
C LYS A 28 4.68 7.45 5.36
N SER A 29 3.97 7.71 4.26
CA SER A 29 3.56 6.65 3.34
C SER A 29 4.63 6.39 2.26
N LYS A 30 4.88 5.12 1.95
CA LYS A 30 5.62 4.66 0.79
C LYS A 30 4.69 3.87 -0.14
N LEU A 31 4.87 4.07 -1.44
CA LEU A 31 4.11 3.39 -2.48
C LEU A 31 5.04 2.51 -3.31
N TYR A 32 4.66 1.26 -3.48
CA TYR A 32 5.38 0.27 -4.26
C TYR A 32 4.53 -0.12 -5.46
N PRO A 33 4.78 0.45 -6.65
CA PRO A 33 3.96 0.22 -7.85
C PRO A 33 4.22 -1.13 -8.52
N ASN A 34 5.28 -1.84 -8.13
CA ASN A 34 5.71 -3.07 -8.79
C ASN A 34 5.15 -4.31 -8.07
N ILE A 35 3.82 -4.37 -7.94
CA ILE A 35 3.09 -5.53 -7.42
C ILE A 35 2.46 -6.29 -8.57
N ALA A 36 2.51 -7.62 -8.50
CA ALA A 36 1.79 -8.46 -9.44
C ALA A 36 0.28 -8.32 -9.21
N ILE A 37 -0.48 -8.07 -10.28
CA ILE A 37 -1.93 -7.83 -10.26
C ILE A 37 -2.72 -8.98 -9.60
N ALA A 38 -2.14 -10.19 -9.56
CA ALA A 38 -2.70 -11.39 -8.94
C ALA A 38 -1.93 -11.85 -7.68
N SER A 39 -1.21 -10.93 -7.01
CA SER A 39 -0.52 -11.27 -5.77
C SER A 39 -1.50 -11.66 -4.67
N SER A 40 -1.24 -12.80 -4.01
CA SER A 40 -2.02 -13.24 -2.87
C SER A 40 -1.88 -12.26 -1.69
N PRO A 41 -2.94 -12.03 -0.90
CA PRO A 41 -2.89 -11.12 0.26
C PRO A 41 -1.83 -11.53 1.30
N ASP A 42 -1.65 -12.84 1.55
CA ASP A 42 -0.58 -13.35 2.42
C ASP A 42 0.83 -13.00 1.92
N ALA A 43 1.04 -13.05 0.60
CA ALA A 43 2.33 -12.69 0.00
C ALA A 43 2.59 -11.18 0.15
N LEU A 44 1.55 -10.35 0.03
CA LEU A 44 1.64 -8.91 0.26
C LEU A 44 1.95 -8.59 1.73
N LEU A 45 1.31 -9.29 2.66
CA LEU A 45 1.59 -9.13 4.09
C LEU A 45 3.03 -9.54 4.42
N THR A 46 3.46 -10.71 3.96
CA THR A 46 4.83 -11.21 4.20
C THR A 46 5.88 -10.23 3.64
N ALA A 47 5.66 -9.73 2.42
CA ALA A 47 6.54 -8.73 1.81
C ALA A 47 6.54 -7.41 2.60
N SER A 48 5.37 -6.97 3.07
CA SER A 48 5.21 -5.77 3.89
C SER A 48 5.95 -5.89 5.21
N GLU A 49 5.84 -7.02 5.90
CA GLU A 49 6.56 -7.30 7.15
C GLU A 49 8.08 -7.32 6.93
N ALA A 50 8.53 -7.96 5.86
CA ALA A 50 9.95 -7.97 5.48
C ALA A 50 10.47 -6.54 5.20
N ILE A 51 9.73 -5.75 4.42
CA ILE A 51 10.10 -4.35 4.14
C ILE A 51 10.09 -3.52 5.42
N ALA A 52 9.09 -3.71 6.28
CA ALA A 52 8.97 -3.01 7.56
C ALA A 52 10.12 -3.35 8.51
N SER A 53 10.60 -4.60 8.53
CA SER A 53 11.76 -5.01 9.33
C SER A 53 13.05 -4.27 8.95
N LEU A 54 13.15 -3.83 7.69
CA LEU A 54 14.26 -3.03 7.18
C LEU A 54 14.09 -1.52 7.41
N GLN A 55 12.91 -1.08 7.85
CA GLN A 55 12.66 0.32 8.18
C GLN A 55 12.97 0.59 9.66
N LEU A 56 13.45 1.80 9.93
CA LEU A 56 13.64 2.30 11.29
C LEU A 56 12.33 2.79 11.94
N LEU A 57 11.32 3.05 11.11
CA LEU A 57 10.05 3.66 11.54
C LEU A 57 9.00 2.56 11.79
N PRO A 58 8.18 2.67 12.85
CA PRO A 58 7.10 1.73 13.10
C PRO A 58 6.12 1.70 11.93
N LEU A 59 5.77 0.50 11.47
CA LEU A 59 4.70 0.30 10.51
C LEU A 59 3.35 0.54 11.21
N VAL A 60 2.50 1.35 10.60
CA VAL A 60 1.15 1.69 11.11
C VAL A 60 0.08 1.01 10.28
N GLU A 61 0.24 1.01 8.96
CA GLU A 61 -0.79 0.51 8.05
C GLU A 61 -0.16 -0.08 6.78
N VAL A 62 -0.78 -1.14 6.29
CA VAL A 62 -0.51 -1.75 4.98
C VAL A 62 -1.82 -1.79 4.22
N ALA A 63 -1.84 -1.25 3.00
CA ALA A 63 -3.01 -1.27 2.14
C ALA A 63 -2.61 -1.61 0.71
N GLU A 64 -3.45 -2.37 0.02
CA GLU A 64 -3.35 -2.57 -1.42
C GLU A 64 -4.19 -1.51 -2.13
N VAL A 65 -3.60 -0.80 -3.08
CA VAL A 65 -4.29 0.18 -3.93
C VAL A 65 -4.44 -0.43 -5.31
N VAL A 66 -5.68 -0.80 -5.64
CA VAL A 66 -6.02 -1.39 -6.93
C VAL A 66 -6.78 -0.38 -7.78
N THR A 67 -6.29 -0.12 -8.99
CA THR A 67 -6.94 0.74 -9.96
C THR A 67 -7.66 -0.10 -11.00
N TYR A 68 -8.95 0.18 -11.18
CA TYR A 68 -9.79 -0.45 -12.19
C TYR A 68 -10.22 0.56 -13.23
N THR A 69 -10.20 0.14 -14.50
CA THR A 69 -10.78 0.91 -15.60
C THR A 69 -12.08 0.27 -16.03
N LEU A 70 -13.12 1.10 -16.09
CA LEU A 70 -14.46 0.72 -16.48
C LEU A 70 -14.62 1.07 -17.96
N VAL A 71 -14.68 0.05 -18.81
CA VAL A 71 -14.93 0.24 -20.24
C VAL A 71 -16.41 -0.02 -20.47
N SER A 72 -17.12 0.99 -20.97
CA SER A 72 -18.54 0.88 -21.34
C SER A 72 -18.63 0.97 -22.86
N GLU A 73 -19.14 -0.10 -23.50
CA GLU A 73 -19.58 -0.08 -24.90
C GLU A 73 -20.91 0.67 -25.08
#